data_AF-A0A3S3USI9-F1
#
_entry.id   AF-A0A3S3USI9-F1
#
_cell.length_a   1.000
_cell.length_b   1.000
_cell.length_c   1.000
_cell.angle_alpha   90.00
_cell.angle_beta   90.00
_cell.angle_gamma   90.00
#
_symmetry.space_group_name_H-M   'P 1'
#
loop_
_entity.id
_entity.type
_entity.pdbx_description
1 polymer ?
#
loop_
_entity_poly.entity_id
_entity_poly.type
_entity_poly.pdbx_seq_one_letter_code
_entity_poly.pdbx_strand_id
1 'polypeptide(L)'
;MNYDVVITCAVTGSGDSVGKHPAIPVTPKQIAESAIEAAKAGAAVVHLHVRDPETGAPSRDPDLFRQTVELVRESNTDVVINLTAGMGGDLTLGPPDDPMNYDKAATDMAPWQERVSYVDQLRPEICTLDCGSMNFGYGNYVMTNTPVMLAQLAEAMESYGVKPEIEVFDAGHVAMARHLIDQGLIKSPPLFQLCLGIPFGAQASPNMMKAMRDELPEDAMWSGFGISRMQMPMVAQAILLGGNVRVGLEDNIYLDKGVFATNAQLVERARTIVEAMGARVLTPEQARAKFGLTKQV
;
A
#
# COMPACT_ATOMS: atom_id res chain seq x y z
N MET A 1 8.22 11.35 17.91
CA MET A 1 9.02 10.23 17.36
C MET A 1 8.45 8.91 17.86
N ASN A 2 8.37 7.91 16.99
CA ASN A 2 7.89 6.56 17.31
C ASN A 2 9.09 5.65 17.65
N TYR A 3 9.04 4.95 18.79
CA TYR A 3 10.10 4.04 19.24
C TYR A 3 9.82 2.57 18.91
N ASP A 4 8.58 2.25 18.53
CA ASP A 4 8.10 0.90 18.24
C ASP A 4 7.60 0.89 16.80
N VAL A 5 8.49 0.65 15.84
CA VAL A 5 8.22 0.90 14.41
C VAL A 5 7.80 -0.38 13.70
N VAL A 6 6.65 -0.34 13.04
CA VAL A 6 6.26 -1.35 12.05
C VAL A 6 6.89 -1.00 10.71
N ILE A 7 7.51 -1.98 10.06
CA ILE A 7 7.95 -1.88 8.67
C ILE A 7 6.98 -2.68 7.79
N THR A 8 6.35 -2.00 6.85
CA THR A 8 5.60 -2.61 5.75
C THR A 8 6.50 -2.73 4.52
N CYS A 9 6.51 -3.90 3.86
CA CYS A 9 7.19 -4.10 2.59
C CYS A 9 6.18 -4.27 1.44
N ALA A 10 6.14 -3.31 0.52
CA ALA A 10 5.34 -3.33 -0.70
C ALA A 10 6.12 -4.02 -1.84
N VAL A 11 5.74 -5.27 -2.13
CA VAL A 11 6.64 -6.24 -2.76
C VAL A 11 6.83 -6.02 -4.27
N THR A 12 5.78 -5.62 -4.99
CA THR A 12 5.82 -5.56 -6.46
C THR A 12 4.98 -4.43 -7.07
N GLY A 13 3.83 -4.10 -6.49
CA GLY A 13 2.90 -3.09 -7.00
C GLY A 13 2.26 -3.38 -8.35
N SER A 14 1.56 -2.37 -8.86
CA SER A 14 1.00 -2.28 -10.21
C SER A 14 1.77 -1.33 -11.13
N GLY A 15 2.86 -0.73 -10.66
CA GLY A 15 3.68 0.18 -11.47
C GLY A 15 4.37 -0.50 -12.65
N ASP A 16 4.74 0.29 -13.65
CA ASP A 16 5.57 -0.11 -14.80
C ASP A 16 7.05 -0.26 -14.38
N SER A 17 7.34 -1.29 -13.60
CA SER A 17 8.68 -1.59 -13.06
C SER A 17 9.33 -2.82 -13.70
N VAL A 18 8.54 -3.76 -14.24
CA VAL A 18 9.02 -5.05 -14.78
C VAL A 18 10.06 -4.86 -15.88
N GLY A 19 9.84 -3.94 -16.82
CA GLY A 19 10.80 -3.63 -17.88
C GLY A 19 12.01 -2.80 -17.43
N LYS A 20 12.01 -2.29 -16.19
CA LYS A 20 13.02 -1.35 -15.66
C LYS A 20 13.97 -1.97 -14.64
N HIS A 21 13.64 -3.15 -14.10
CA HIS A 21 14.42 -3.83 -13.08
C HIS A 21 14.49 -5.34 -13.40
N PRO A 22 15.68 -5.96 -13.32
CA PRO A 22 15.92 -7.30 -13.85
C PRO A 22 15.23 -8.44 -13.11
N ALA A 23 14.77 -8.20 -11.87
CA ALA A 23 14.19 -9.21 -11.00
C ALA A 23 12.97 -8.69 -10.22
N ILE A 24 12.09 -7.91 -10.86
CA ILE A 24 10.80 -7.57 -10.22
C ILE A 24 10.00 -8.87 -10.02
N PRO A 25 9.43 -9.12 -8.83
CA PRO A 25 8.58 -10.29 -8.62
C PRO A 25 7.31 -10.22 -9.48
N VAL A 26 7.09 -11.21 -10.34
CA VAL A 26 5.94 -11.25 -11.27
C VAL A 26 5.01 -12.41 -10.96
N THR A 27 5.53 -13.63 -10.90
CA THR A 27 4.69 -14.81 -10.65
C THR A 27 4.25 -14.89 -9.18
N PRO A 28 3.13 -15.56 -8.85
CA PRO A 28 2.72 -15.80 -7.46
C PRO A 28 3.85 -16.35 -6.58
N LYS A 29 4.65 -17.28 -7.12
CA LYS A 29 5.80 -17.85 -6.43
C LYS A 29 6.88 -16.80 -6.14
N GLN A 30 7.27 -16.00 -7.13
CA GLN A 30 8.27 -14.94 -6.94
C GLN A 30 7.80 -13.89 -5.94
N ILE A 31 6.52 -13.50 -6.00
CA ILE A 31 5.93 -12.52 -5.09
C ILE A 31 5.93 -13.08 -3.66
N ALA A 32 5.49 -14.32 -3.46
CA ALA A 32 5.49 -14.99 -2.16
C ALA A 32 6.92 -15.14 -1.59
N GLU A 33 7.88 -15.61 -2.40
CA GLU A 33 9.29 -15.73 -2.00
C GLU A 33 9.85 -14.37 -1.55
N SER A 34 9.61 -13.31 -2.33
CA SER A 34 10.09 -11.97 -1.99
C SER A 34 9.41 -11.39 -0.74
N ALA A 35 8.14 -11.69 -0.51
CA ALA A 35 7.42 -11.34 0.71
C ALA A 35 8.02 -12.04 1.94
N ILE A 36 8.33 -13.33 1.82
CA ILE A 36 8.97 -14.13 2.89
C ILE A 36 10.38 -13.62 3.19
N GLU A 37 11.17 -13.27 2.17
CA GLU A 37 12.49 -12.67 2.35
C GLU A 37 12.42 -11.32 3.04
N ALA A 38 11.45 -10.47 2.66
CA ALA A 38 11.19 -9.20 3.34
C ALA A 38 10.82 -9.38 4.82
N ALA A 39 9.97 -10.36 5.12
CA ALA A 39 9.59 -10.68 6.49
C ALA A 39 10.80 -11.14 7.33
N LYS A 40 11.65 -12.02 6.78
CA LYS A 40 12.90 -12.46 7.42
C LYS A 40 13.89 -11.31 7.66
N ALA A 41 13.91 -10.31 6.79
CA ALA A 41 14.73 -9.10 6.95
C ALA A 41 14.21 -8.16 8.07
N GLY A 42 12.93 -8.27 8.45
CA GLY A 42 12.32 -7.51 9.53
C GLY A 42 11.02 -6.79 9.16
N ALA A 43 10.45 -7.02 7.99
CA ALA A 43 9.12 -6.51 7.68
C ALA A 43 8.08 -7.24 8.52
N ALA A 44 7.25 -6.49 9.24
CA ALA A 44 6.16 -7.06 10.02
C ALA A 44 4.88 -7.22 9.18
N VAL A 45 4.75 -6.41 8.12
CA VAL A 45 3.64 -6.42 7.17
C VAL A 45 4.20 -6.54 5.76
N VAL A 46 3.55 -7.33 4.91
CA VAL A 46 3.79 -7.33 3.46
C VAL A 46 2.56 -6.84 2.73
N HIS A 47 2.74 -5.86 1.86
CA HIS A 47 1.71 -5.35 0.96
C HIS A 47 1.85 -6.01 -0.41
N LEU A 48 0.77 -6.64 -0.88
CA LEU A 48 0.78 -7.53 -2.02
C LEU A 48 -0.15 -7.04 -3.12
N HIS A 49 0.43 -6.95 -4.31
CA HIS A 49 -0.25 -6.97 -5.60
C HIS A 49 0.05 -8.29 -6.29
N VAL A 50 -0.71 -8.62 -7.33
CA VAL A 50 -0.39 -9.69 -8.27
C VAL A 50 -0.25 -9.16 -9.68
N ARG A 51 0.47 -9.92 -10.50
CA ARG A 51 0.74 -9.57 -11.90
C ARG A 51 0.42 -10.77 -12.77
N ASP A 52 0.05 -10.49 -14.01
CA ASP A 52 -0.06 -11.51 -15.04
C ASP A 52 1.29 -12.25 -15.18
N PRO A 53 1.34 -13.58 -14.97
CA PRO A 53 2.60 -14.33 -14.93
C PRO A 53 3.39 -14.35 -16.24
N GLU A 54 2.74 -14.10 -17.37
CA GLU A 54 3.37 -14.15 -18.70
C GLU A 54 3.91 -12.79 -19.12
N THR A 55 3.13 -11.74 -18.87
CA THR A 55 3.40 -10.38 -19.36
C THR A 55 3.98 -9.45 -18.30
N GLY A 56 3.79 -9.74 -17.02
CA GLY A 56 4.13 -8.85 -15.90
C GLY A 56 3.18 -7.66 -15.73
N ALA A 57 2.11 -7.58 -16.53
CA ALA A 57 1.08 -6.55 -16.40
C ALA A 57 0.39 -6.66 -15.02
N PRO A 58 -0.10 -5.55 -14.45
CA PRO A 58 -0.90 -5.59 -13.23
C PRO A 58 -2.13 -6.48 -13.41
N SER A 59 -2.48 -7.25 -12.39
CA SER A 59 -3.67 -8.10 -12.42
C SER A 59 -4.44 -8.01 -11.10
N ARG A 60 -5.76 -8.14 -11.19
CA ARG A 60 -6.67 -8.29 -10.04
C ARG A 60 -7.36 -9.66 -10.02
N ASP A 61 -6.76 -10.65 -10.67
CA ASP A 61 -7.26 -12.03 -10.71
C ASP A 61 -7.25 -12.66 -9.29
N PRO A 62 -8.42 -13.04 -8.75
CA PRO A 62 -8.51 -13.69 -7.44
C PRO A 62 -7.70 -14.98 -7.32
N ASP A 63 -7.52 -15.73 -8.39
CA ASP A 63 -6.77 -16.99 -8.36
C ASP A 63 -5.27 -16.75 -8.18
N LEU A 64 -4.73 -15.67 -8.75
CA LEU A 64 -3.33 -15.27 -8.54
C LEU A 64 -3.10 -14.77 -7.11
N PHE A 65 -4.06 -14.02 -6.54
CA PHE A 65 -4.01 -13.63 -5.13
C PHE A 65 -4.04 -14.86 -4.22
N ARG A 66 -4.94 -15.81 -4.48
CA ARG A 66 -5.05 -17.05 -3.71
C ARG A 66 -3.73 -17.83 -3.70
N GLN A 67 -3.17 -18.10 -4.88
CA GLN A 67 -1.88 -18.79 -5.00
C GLN A 67 -0.76 -18.09 -4.23
N THR A 68 -0.69 -16.76 -4.32
CA THR A 68 0.34 -15.97 -3.63
C THR A 68 0.17 -16.04 -2.10
N VAL A 69 -1.05 -15.83 -1.61
CA VAL A 69 -1.36 -15.81 -0.17
C VAL A 69 -1.19 -17.19 0.46
N GLU A 70 -1.62 -18.25 -0.22
CA GLU A 70 -1.42 -19.63 0.23
C GLU A 70 0.07 -19.93 0.41
N LEU A 71 0.91 -19.61 -0.58
CA LEU A 71 2.36 -19.81 -0.48
C LEU A 71 2.99 -19.03 0.69
N VAL A 72 2.52 -17.81 0.98
CA VAL A 72 2.99 -17.03 2.14
C VAL A 72 2.54 -17.66 3.45
N ARG A 73 1.26 -18.07 3.56
CA ARG A 73 0.69 -18.70 4.77
C ARG A 73 1.27 -20.08 5.07
N GLU A 74 1.56 -20.87 4.04
CA GLU A 74 2.21 -22.18 4.16
C GLU A 74 3.70 -22.07 4.50
N SER A 75 4.28 -20.87 4.37
CA SER A 75 5.66 -20.64 4.79
C SER A 75 5.80 -20.72 6.32
N ASN A 76 6.95 -21.19 6.79
CA ASN A 76 7.29 -21.14 8.22
C ASN A 76 7.70 -19.72 8.70
N THR A 77 7.25 -18.67 8.01
CA THR A 77 7.57 -17.26 8.30
C THR A 77 6.29 -16.52 8.59
N ASP A 78 6.10 -16.09 9.84
CA ASP A 78 4.97 -15.25 10.19
C ASP A 78 5.13 -13.84 9.60
N VAL A 79 4.04 -13.30 9.08
CA VAL A 79 3.96 -11.92 8.55
C VAL A 79 2.50 -11.50 8.48
N VAL A 80 2.21 -10.22 8.70
CA VAL A 80 0.88 -9.66 8.47
C VAL A 80 0.68 -9.46 6.97
N ILE A 81 -0.43 -9.96 6.43
CA ILE A 81 -0.76 -9.81 5.01
C ILE A 81 -1.67 -8.60 4.82
N ASN A 82 -1.21 -7.66 4.00
CA ASN A 82 -1.97 -6.54 3.47
C ASN A 82 -2.19 -6.75 1.97
N LEU A 83 -3.45 -6.85 1.52
CA LEU A 83 -3.76 -6.96 0.10
C LEU A 83 -4.20 -5.61 -0.45
N THR A 84 -3.77 -5.26 -1.65
CA THR A 84 -4.33 -4.10 -2.35
C THR A 84 -5.83 -4.27 -2.59
N ALA A 85 -6.60 -3.18 -2.57
CA ALA A 85 -7.87 -3.08 -3.32
C ALA A 85 -7.90 -1.82 -4.21
N GLY A 86 -6.74 -1.26 -4.55
CA GLY A 86 -6.60 -0.05 -5.37
C GLY A 86 -6.96 -0.28 -6.84
N MET A 87 -6.71 -1.48 -7.37
CA MET A 87 -7.06 -1.85 -8.75
C MET A 87 -8.58 -1.87 -8.98
N GLY A 88 -9.01 -1.66 -10.22
CA GLY A 88 -10.42 -1.49 -10.58
C GLY A 88 -10.96 -0.08 -10.34
N GLY A 89 -10.08 0.89 -10.08
CA GLY A 89 -10.40 2.31 -9.93
C GLY A 89 -9.76 3.18 -11.00
N ASP A 90 -9.40 2.64 -12.16
CA ASP A 90 -8.54 3.32 -13.14
C ASP A 90 -9.33 3.83 -14.35
N LEU A 91 -9.46 5.14 -14.49
CA LEU A 91 -10.16 5.78 -15.61
C LEU A 91 -9.18 6.53 -16.52
N THR A 92 -9.10 6.16 -17.79
CA THR A 92 -8.29 6.87 -18.79
C THR A 92 -9.18 7.69 -19.72
N LEU A 93 -9.26 9.00 -19.50
CA LEU A 93 -10.12 9.91 -20.26
C LEU A 93 -9.68 10.08 -21.72
N GLY A 94 -10.62 10.53 -22.56
CA GLY A 94 -10.39 10.83 -23.97
C GLY A 94 -9.53 12.08 -24.18
N PRO A 95 -9.24 12.46 -25.45
CA PRO A 95 -8.47 13.66 -25.76
C PRO A 95 -9.18 14.94 -25.29
N PRO A 96 -8.48 16.09 -25.14
CA PRO A 96 -9.07 17.31 -24.58
C PRO A 96 -10.30 17.86 -25.31
N ASP A 97 -10.44 17.59 -26.61
CA ASP A 97 -11.57 17.99 -27.44
C ASP A 97 -12.75 17.00 -27.38
N ASP A 98 -12.57 15.81 -26.81
CA ASP A 98 -13.61 14.80 -26.59
C ASP A 98 -13.30 13.92 -25.34
N PRO A 99 -13.30 14.50 -24.12
CA PRO A 99 -12.81 13.81 -22.93
C PRO A 99 -13.66 12.62 -22.50
N MET A 100 -14.93 12.57 -22.92
CA MET A 100 -15.84 11.48 -22.60
C MET A 100 -15.70 10.28 -23.54
N ASN A 101 -14.94 10.41 -24.64
CA ASN A 101 -14.51 9.29 -25.45
C ASN A 101 -13.28 8.63 -24.82
N TYR A 102 -13.48 8.09 -23.61
CA TYR A 102 -12.43 7.50 -22.78
C TYR A 102 -11.86 6.22 -23.41
N ASP A 103 -10.58 5.95 -23.13
CA ASP A 103 -9.90 4.77 -23.63
C ASP A 103 -10.37 3.53 -22.87
N LYS A 104 -11.25 2.76 -23.50
CA LYS A 104 -11.83 1.54 -22.93
C LYS A 104 -10.78 0.44 -22.68
N ALA A 105 -9.68 0.41 -23.45
CA ALA A 105 -8.64 -0.59 -23.29
C ALA A 105 -7.69 -0.24 -22.15
N ALA A 106 -7.47 1.05 -21.90
CA ALA A 106 -6.65 1.56 -20.80
C ALA A 106 -7.45 1.90 -19.52
N THR A 107 -8.75 1.58 -19.47
CA THR A 107 -9.62 1.83 -18.31
C THR A 107 -9.95 0.50 -17.62
N ASP A 108 -9.67 0.40 -16.32
CA ASP A 108 -10.13 -0.66 -15.42
C ASP A 108 -10.99 -0.04 -14.31
N MET A 109 -12.27 0.17 -14.61
CA MET A 109 -13.28 0.66 -13.65
C MET A 109 -14.23 -0.47 -13.27
N ALA A 110 -13.88 -1.22 -12.23
CA ALA A 110 -14.60 -2.40 -11.77
C ALA A 110 -15.69 -2.05 -10.74
N PRO A 111 -16.79 -2.82 -10.67
CA PRO A 111 -17.71 -2.78 -9.54
C PRO A 111 -16.99 -3.07 -8.21
N TRP A 112 -17.50 -2.51 -7.11
CA TRP A 112 -16.86 -2.69 -5.79
C TRP A 112 -16.71 -4.17 -5.42
N GLN A 113 -17.69 -5.02 -5.75
CA GLN A 113 -17.66 -6.45 -5.46
C GLN A 113 -16.45 -7.15 -6.08
N GLU A 114 -16.10 -6.78 -7.32
CA GLU A 114 -14.95 -7.37 -7.99
C GLU A 114 -13.64 -6.93 -7.33
N ARG A 115 -13.55 -5.65 -6.93
CA ARG A 115 -12.36 -5.07 -6.29
C ARG A 115 -11.99 -5.73 -4.96
N VAL A 116 -12.96 -6.26 -4.22
CA VAL A 116 -12.74 -6.93 -2.92
C VAL A 116 -13.09 -8.42 -2.93
N SER A 117 -13.34 -9.01 -4.10
CA SER A 117 -13.73 -10.42 -4.22
C SER A 117 -12.70 -11.39 -3.63
N TYR A 118 -11.41 -11.13 -3.83
CA TYR A 118 -10.32 -11.90 -3.25
C TYR A 118 -10.10 -11.59 -1.77
N VAL A 119 -10.47 -10.38 -1.31
CA VAL A 119 -10.43 -10.01 0.12
C VAL A 119 -11.47 -10.82 0.89
N ASP A 120 -12.68 -10.99 0.34
CA ASP A 120 -13.72 -11.84 0.91
C ASP A 120 -13.28 -13.30 1.00
N GLN A 121 -12.65 -13.81 -0.06
CA GLN A 121 -12.17 -15.19 -0.12
C GLN A 121 -11.00 -15.47 0.82
N LEU A 122 -10.03 -14.55 0.89
CA LEU A 122 -8.75 -14.80 1.54
C LEU A 122 -8.67 -14.26 2.95
N ARG A 123 -9.55 -13.31 3.33
CA ARG A 123 -9.58 -12.66 4.66
C ARG A 123 -8.16 -12.24 5.10
N PRO A 124 -7.49 -11.31 4.40
CA PRO A 124 -6.23 -10.78 4.91
C PRO A 124 -6.47 -10.00 6.21
N GLU A 125 -5.40 -9.66 6.94
CA GLU A 125 -5.56 -8.88 8.16
C GLU A 125 -5.78 -7.40 7.84
N ILE A 126 -5.16 -6.93 6.76
CA ILE A 126 -5.25 -5.57 6.25
C ILE A 126 -5.64 -5.63 4.76
N CYS A 127 -6.38 -4.63 4.31
CA CYS A 127 -6.55 -4.35 2.89
C CYS A 127 -6.45 -2.85 2.62
N THR A 128 -5.79 -2.43 1.54
CA THR A 128 -5.66 -1.00 1.23
C THR A 128 -6.96 -0.43 0.67
N LEU A 129 -7.26 0.79 1.08
CA LEU A 129 -8.39 1.58 0.61
C LEU A 129 -7.87 2.94 0.12
N ASP A 130 -7.64 3.05 -1.19
CA ASP A 130 -7.16 4.26 -1.85
C ASP A 130 -8.22 5.35 -1.76
N CYS A 131 -8.05 6.25 -0.79
CA CYS A 131 -9.06 7.24 -0.46
C CYS A 131 -8.90 8.45 -1.39
N GLY A 132 -9.97 8.79 -2.12
CA GLY A 132 -10.02 9.95 -3.01
C GLY A 132 -9.70 9.66 -4.48
N SER A 133 -10.11 10.60 -5.33
CA SER A 133 -9.79 10.58 -6.76
C SER A 133 -8.75 11.65 -7.08
N MET A 134 -7.81 11.34 -7.97
CA MET A 134 -6.77 12.28 -8.39
C MET A 134 -6.20 11.91 -9.76
N ASN A 135 -5.58 12.89 -10.43
CA ASN A 135 -4.66 12.58 -11.52
C ASN A 135 -3.51 11.75 -10.95
N PHE A 136 -3.20 10.61 -11.57
CA PHE A 136 -2.26 9.65 -11.00
C PHE A 136 -1.15 9.35 -12.02
N GLY A 137 -0.14 10.21 -12.08
CA GLY A 137 0.83 10.16 -13.19
C GLY A 137 0.43 11.03 -14.37
N TYR A 138 1.11 10.83 -15.50
CA TYR A 138 0.99 11.70 -16.68
C TYR A 138 -0.08 11.19 -17.66
N GLY A 139 -0.57 12.08 -18.52
CA GLY A 139 -1.60 11.76 -19.51
C GLY A 139 -3.01 11.94 -18.96
N ASN A 140 -3.95 11.12 -19.44
CA ASN A 140 -5.38 11.26 -19.15
C ASN A 140 -5.87 10.29 -18.06
N TYR A 141 -4.96 9.70 -17.30
CA TYR A 141 -5.28 8.71 -16.28
C TYR A 141 -5.66 9.39 -14.95
N VAL A 142 -6.83 8.99 -14.43
CA VAL A 142 -7.39 9.42 -13.15
C VAL A 142 -7.66 8.17 -12.31
N MET A 143 -6.98 8.07 -11.17
CA MET A 143 -7.38 7.13 -10.12
C MET A 143 -8.70 7.64 -9.53
N THR A 144 -9.74 6.82 -9.57
CA THR A 144 -11.12 7.22 -9.36
C THR A 144 -11.74 6.41 -8.22
N ASN A 145 -11.83 7.02 -7.05
CA ASN A 145 -12.51 6.47 -5.88
C ASN A 145 -13.51 7.50 -5.34
N THR A 146 -14.77 7.40 -5.79
CA THR A 146 -15.85 8.28 -5.32
C THR A 146 -16.20 7.99 -3.86
N PRO A 147 -16.79 8.94 -3.11
CA PRO A 147 -17.25 8.68 -1.75
C PRO A 147 -18.20 7.49 -1.63
N VAL A 148 -19.06 7.27 -2.64
CA VAL A 148 -19.99 6.13 -2.66
C VAL A 148 -19.25 4.81 -2.85
N MET A 149 -18.27 4.76 -3.77
CA MET A 149 -17.41 3.58 -3.96
C MET A 149 -16.66 3.25 -2.67
N LEU A 150 -16.05 4.26 -2.05
CA LEU A 150 -15.29 4.10 -0.80
C LEU A 150 -16.16 3.62 0.36
N ALA A 151 -17.37 4.14 0.49
CA ALA A 151 -18.31 3.68 1.51
C ALA A 151 -18.64 2.19 1.35
N GLN A 152 -18.91 1.73 0.11
CA GLN A 152 -19.17 0.32 -0.18
C GLN A 152 -17.95 -0.57 0.11
N LEU A 153 -16.75 -0.13 -0.28
CA LEU A 153 -15.52 -0.87 -0.02
C LEU A 153 -15.21 -0.96 1.48
N ALA A 154 -15.34 0.14 2.22
CA ALA A 154 -15.14 0.17 3.67
C ALA A 154 -16.13 -0.73 4.42
N GLU A 155 -17.41 -0.67 4.06
CA GLU A 155 -18.45 -1.53 4.63
C GLU A 155 -18.16 -3.02 4.34
N ALA A 156 -17.74 -3.34 3.11
CA ALA A 156 -17.36 -4.70 2.75
C ALA A 156 -16.16 -5.19 3.59
N MET A 157 -15.07 -4.44 3.65
CA MET A 157 -13.88 -4.80 4.44
C MET A 157 -14.21 -5.01 5.93
N GLU A 158 -15.03 -4.15 6.52
CA GLU A 158 -15.50 -4.30 7.91
C GLU A 158 -16.30 -5.59 8.09
N SER A 159 -17.24 -5.90 7.18
CA SER A 159 -18.02 -7.13 7.22
C SER A 159 -17.15 -8.40 7.10
N TYR A 160 -15.96 -8.25 6.54
CA TYR A 160 -14.97 -9.32 6.36
C TYR A 160 -14.02 -9.46 7.55
N GLY A 161 -14.09 -8.56 8.54
CA GLY A 161 -13.14 -8.48 9.64
C GLY A 161 -11.74 -8.06 9.20
N VAL A 162 -11.64 -7.32 8.09
CA VAL A 162 -10.40 -6.86 7.48
C VAL A 162 -10.22 -5.38 7.79
N LYS A 163 -9.05 -5.00 8.32
CA LYS A 163 -8.79 -3.59 8.64
C LYS A 163 -8.44 -2.81 7.36
N PRO A 164 -9.13 -1.70 7.04
CA PRO A 164 -8.70 -0.85 5.95
C PRO A 164 -7.41 -0.10 6.33
N GLU A 165 -6.37 -0.22 5.50
CA GLU A 165 -5.25 0.75 5.46
C GLU A 165 -5.64 1.86 4.49
N ILE A 166 -5.99 3.02 5.03
CA ILE A 166 -6.53 4.16 4.29
C ILE A 166 -5.36 4.89 3.62
N GLU A 167 -5.18 4.67 2.32
CA GLU A 167 -4.14 5.35 1.55
C GLU A 167 -4.60 6.75 1.16
N VAL A 168 -3.86 7.76 1.63
CA VAL A 168 -4.14 9.17 1.36
C VAL A 168 -2.97 9.79 0.61
N PHE A 169 -3.28 10.36 -0.55
CA PHE A 169 -2.29 10.94 -1.47
C PHE A 169 -2.26 12.47 -1.40
N ASP A 170 -3.19 13.08 -0.67
CA ASP A 170 -3.27 14.52 -0.39
C ASP A 170 -4.07 14.77 0.91
N ALA A 171 -3.98 15.97 1.49
CA ALA A 171 -4.73 16.35 2.69
C ALA A 171 -6.25 16.32 2.47
N GLY A 172 -6.72 16.59 1.24
CA GLY A 172 -8.14 16.44 0.88
C GLY A 172 -8.64 14.99 1.03
N HIS A 173 -7.77 14.00 0.86
CA HIS A 173 -8.11 12.59 1.04
C HIS A 173 -8.24 12.23 2.52
N VAL A 174 -7.48 12.90 3.40
CA VAL A 174 -7.68 12.80 4.86
C VAL A 174 -9.08 13.30 5.24
N ALA A 175 -9.51 14.44 4.69
CA ALA A 175 -10.86 14.96 4.93
C ALA A 175 -11.95 13.97 4.44
N MET A 176 -11.74 13.32 3.30
CA MET A 176 -12.64 12.27 2.80
C MET A 176 -12.66 11.04 3.71
N ALA A 177 -11.52 10.60 4.22
CA ALA A 177 -11.45 9.50 5.17
C ALA A 177 -12.17 9.83 6.49
N ARG A 178 -12.03 11.06 6.99
CA ARG A 178 -12.77 11.54 8.17
C ARG A 178 -14.28 11.49 7.96
N HIS A 179 -14.76 11.82 6.76
CA HIS A 179 -16.17 11.66 6.42
C HIS A 179 -16.66 10.21 6.56
N LEU A 180 -15.87 9.22 6.13
CA LEU A 180 -16.19 7.79 6.28
C LEU A 180 -16.13 7.33 7.75
N ILE A 181 -15.18 7.87 8.53
CA ILE A 181 -15.06 7.63 9.98
C ILE A 181 -16.29 8.19 10.71
N ASP A 182 -16.71 9.43 10.40
CA ASP A 182 -17.87 10.08 11.00
C ASP A 182 -19.18 9.33 10.70
N GLN A 183 -19.25 8.62 9.57
CA GLN A 183 -20.35 7.72 9.22
C GLN A 183 -20.30 6.37 9.94
N GLY A 184 -19.23 6.09 10.71
CA GLY A 184 -19.04 4.84 11.43
C GLY A 184 -18.62 3.65 10.55
N LEU A 185 -18.23 3.91 9.30
CA LEU A 185 -17.81 2.90 8.32
C LEU A 185 -16.38 2.41 8.55
N ILE A 186 -15.56 3.23 9.22
CA ILE A 186 -14.18 2.89 9.58
C ILE A 186 -14.08 2.92 11.10
N LYS A 187 -13.67 1.81 11.72
CA LYS A 187 -13.55 1.70 13.18
C LYS A 187 -12.24 2.28 13.71
N SER A 188 -12.34 2.87 14.90
CA SER A 188 -11.19 3.31 15.67
C SER A 188 -10.40 2.13 16.28
N PRO A 189 -9.07 2.25 16.43
CA PRO A 189 -8.24 3.29 15.81
C PRO A 189 -8.10 3.05 14.29
N PRO A 190 -8.28 4.09 13.45
CA PRO A 190 -8.12 3.96 12.01
C PRO A 190 -6.64 3.81 11.65
N LEU A 191 -6.35 3.09 10.56
CA LEU A 191 -5.00 2.91 10.03
C LEU A 191 -4.85 3.71 8.74
N PHE A 192 -3.95 4.70 8.73
CA PHE A 192 -3.66 5.55 7.58
C PHE A 192 -2.29 5.25 6.95
N GLN A 193 -2.18 5.44 5.65
CA GLN A 193 -0.91 5.45 4.92
C GLN A 193 -0.77 6.78 4.16
N LEU A 194 0.24 7.57 4.53
CA LEU A 194 0.57 8.83 3.84
C LEU A 194 1.42 8.52 2.60
N CYS A 195 0.81 8.59 1.43
CA CYS A 195 1.41 8.24 0.14
C CYS A 195 2.05 9.49 -0.50
N LEU A 196 3.39 9.58 -0.50
CA LEU A 196 4.07 10.80 -0.95
C LEU A 196 4.93 10.60 -2.20
N GLY A 197 4.91 11.62 -3.07
CA GLY A 197 5.75 11.72 -4.26
C GLY A 197 5.13 11.17 -5.54
N ILE A 198 3.92 10.60 -5.46
CA ILE A 198 3.12 10.27 -6.67
C ILE A 198 2.88 11.58 -7.46
N PRO A 199 3.06 11.57 -8.79
CA PRO A 199 2.85 12.78 -9.59
C PRO A 199 1.46 13.35 -9.38
N PHE A 200 1.38 14.68 -9.18
CA PHE A 200 0.17 15.46 -8.91
C PHE A 200 -0.52 15.21 -7.56
N GLY A 201 0.07 14.39 -6.68
CA GLY A 201 -0.29 14.32 -5.27
C GLY A 201 0.66 15.10 -4.35
N ALA A 202 0.55 14.81 -3.05
CA ALA A 202 1.41 15.30 -2.00
C ALA A 202 2.88 15.00 -2.31
N GLN A 203 3.71 16.05 -2.33
CA GLN A 203 5.13 15.92 -2.58
C GLN A 203 5.86 15.23 -1.43
N ALA A 204 6.81 14.34 -1.73
CA ALA A 204 7.68 13.71 -0.73
C ALA A 204 8.63 14.74 -0.11
N SER A 205 8.16 15.43 0.94
CA SER A 205 8.91 16.45 1.67
C SER A 205 8.53 16.45 3.15
N PRO A 206 9.44 16.89 4.05
CA PRO A 206 9.15 17.01 5.48
C PRO A 206 7.89 17.81 5.80
N ASN A 207 7.72 18.97 5.14
CA ASN A 207 6.60 19.87 5.41
C ASN A 207 5.27 19.24 5.00
N MET A 208 5.23 18.54 3.87
CA MET A 208 4.01 17.91 3.38
C MET A 208 3.59 16.73 4.25
N MET A 209 4.53 15.82 4.59
CA MET A 209 4.22 14.71 5.49
C MET A 209 3.75 15.22 6.85
N LYS A 210 4.39 16.27 7.40
CA LYS A 210 3.95 16.90 8.65
C LYS A 210 2.53 17.45 8.54
N ALA A 211 2.23 18.20 7.47
CA ALA A 211 0.92 18.78 7.26
C ALA A 211 -0.17 17.69 7.21
N MET A 212 0.02 16.63 6.41
CA MET A 212 -0.93 15.52 6.33
C MET A 212 -1.07 14.79 7.67
N ARG A 213 0.03 14.56 8.39
CA ARG A 213 0.03 13.93 9.73
C ARG A 213 -0.75 14.76 10.75
N ASP A 214 -0.71 16.09 10.67
CA ASP A 214 -1.42 16.97 11.60
C ASP A 214 -2.94 17.01 11.33
N GLU A 215 -3.41 16.58 10.15
CA GLU A 215 -4.84 16.48 9.80
C GLU A 215 -5.49 15.15 10.25
N LEU A 216 -4.68 14.16 10.60
CA LEU A 216 -5.16 12.84 11.02
C LEU A 216 -5.95 12.92 12.35
N PRO A 217 -6.93 12.02 12.58
CA PRO A 217 -7.53 11.84 13.90
C PRO A 217 -6.48 11.56 14.99
N GLU A 218 -6.73 11.99 16.24
CA GLU A 218 -5.76 11.85 17.33
C GLU A 218 -5.42 10.39 17.67
N ASP A 219 -6.38 9.49 17.51
CA ASP A 219 -6.23 8.04 17.75
C ASP A 219 -5.72 7.28 16.52
N ALA A 220 -5.47 7.97 15.39
CA ALA A 220 -5.05 7.33 14.16
C ALA A 220 -3.66 6.71 14.28
N MET A 221 -3.57 5.45 13.87
CA MET A 221 -2.31 4.80 13.57
C MET A 221 -1.95 5.16 12.14
N TRP A 222 -0.67 5.42 11.86
CA TRP A 222 -0.28 5.76 10.51
C TRP A 222 1.11 5.26 10.12
N SER A 223 1.26 5.01 8.82
CA SER A 223 2.52 4.78 8.11
C SER A 223 2.75 5.90 7.09
N GLY A 224 3.99 6.10 6.67
CA GLY A 224 4.30 6.97 5.52
C GLY A 224 5.37 6.36 4.64
N PHE A 225 5.32 6.69 3.34
CA PHE A 225 6.38 6.34 2.38
C PHE A 225 6.64 7.46 1.40
N GLY A 226 7.78 7.37 0.72
CA GLY A 226 8.10 8.19 -0.44
C GLY A 226 8.53 7.29 -1.59
N ILE A 227 8.27 7.70 -2.83
CA ILE A 227 8.69 6.93 -4.00
C ILE A 227 10.15 7.19 -4.40
N SER A 228 10.74 6.20 -5.08
CA SER A 228 12.07 6.26 -5.68
C SER A 228 13.14 6.71 -4.67
N ARG A 229 13.99 7.66 -5.05
CA ARG A 229 15.06 8.23 -4.21
C ARG A 229 14.59 8.79 -2.86
N MET A 230 13.29 9.07 -2.71
CA MET A 230 12.71 9.61 -1.48
C MET A 230 12.25 8.53 -0.50
N GLN A 231 12.33 7.25 -0.83
CA GLN A 231 11.91 6.15 0.06
C GLN A 231 12.63 6.20 1.41
N MET A 232 13.97 6.16 1.44
CA MET A 232 14.72 6.17 2.69
C MET A 232 14.64 7.51 3.46
N PRO A 233 14.68 8.70 2.82
CA PRO A 233 14.40 9.95 3.52
C PRO A 233 13.02 9.98 4.20
N MET A 234 11.99 9.44 3.56
CA MET A 234 10.63 9.41 4.13
C MET A 234 10.48 8.37 5.26
N VAL A 235 11.25 7.27 5.26
CA VAL A 235 11.37 6.37 6.42
C VAL A 235 11.81 7.16 7.66
N ALA A 236 12.92 7.91 7.58
CA ALA A 236 13.41 8.71 8.70
C ALA A 236 12.41 9.79 9.14
N GLN A 237 11.78 10.46 8.19
CA GLN A 237 10.79 11.52 8.47
C GLN A 237 9.54 11.00 9.16
N ALA A 238 9.02 9.85 8.73
CA ALA A 238 7.83 9.24 9.34
C ALA A 238 8.10 8.88 10.80
N ILE A 239 9.26 8.27 11.09
CA ILE A 239 9.68 7.92 12.46
C ILE A 239 9.73 9.17 13.34
N LEU A 240 10.36 10.26 12.88
CA LEU A 240 10.45 11.52 13.63
C LEU A 240 9.06 12.07 14.00
N LEU A 241 8.11 12.01 13.07
CA LEU A 241 6.73 12.49 13.24
C LEU A 241 5.82 11.52 14.02
N GLY A 242 6.31 10.33 14.37
CA GLY A 242 5.56 9.35 15.17
C GLY A 242 4.86 8.25 14.36
N GLY A 243 5.17 8.11 13.07
CA GLY A 243 4.59 7.10 12.19
C GLY A 243 5.35 5.78 12.17
N ASN A 244 4.76 4.82 11.46
CA ASN A 244 5.40 3.61 10.96
C ASN A 244 5.90 3.84 9.52
N VAL A 245 6.55 2.86 8.90
CA VAL A 245 7.25 3.08 7.63
C VAL A 245 6.89 2.01 6.60
N ARG A 246 6.89 2.41 5.32
CA ARG A 246 6.76 1.51 4.19
C ARG A 246 7.95 1.65 3.23
N VAL A 247 8.45 0.52 2.77
CA VAL A 247 9.50 0.38 1.74
C VAL A 247 9.13 -0.76 0.79
N GLY A 248 9.96 -1.01 -0.22
CA GLY A 248 9.81 -2.12 -1.14
C GLY A 248 9.95 -1.71 -2.61
N LEU A 249 10.02 -2.72 -3.49
CA LEU A 249 10.25 -2.56 -4.92
C LEU A 249 9.05 -1.93 -5.64
N GLU A 250 7.86 -1.99 -5.05
CA GLU A 250 6.69 -1.25 -5.51
C GLU A 250 6.96 0.25 -5.55
N ASP A 251 7.61 0.78 -4.52
CA ASP A 251 7.82 2.22 -4.37
C ASP A 251 9.19 2.67 -4.90
N ASN A 252 10.21 1.78 -4.90
CA ASN A 252 11.58 2.10 -5.31
C ASN A 252 12.36 0.84 -5.76
N ILE A 253 12.86 0.85 -7.00
CA ILE A 253 13.63 -0.26 -7.57
C ILE A 253 15.14 -0.19 -7.29
N TYR A 254 15.64 0.87 -6.64
CA TYR A 254 17.07 1.11 -6.46
C TYR A 254 17.51 1.03 -5.00
N LEU A 255 18.60 0.33 -4.75
CA LEU A 255 19.29 0.36 -3.46
C LEU A 255 20.10 1.67 -3.38
N ASP A 256 20.97 1.88 -4.36
CA ASP A 256 21.78 3.07 -4.54
C ASP A 256 21.67 3.56 -5.99
N LYS A 257 22.23 4.72 -6.32
CA LYS A 257 22.17 5.26 -7.69
C LYS A 257 22.75 4.25 -8.68
N GLY A 258 21.88 3.68 -9.52
CA GLY A 258 22.26 2.69 -10.54
C GLY A 258 22.45 1.26 -10.00
N VAL A 259 22.20 1.01 -8.72
CA VAL A 259 22.26 -0.32 -8.10
C VAL A 259 20.83 -0.75 -7.78
N PHE A 260 20.35 -1.81 -8.44
CA PHE A 260 19.03 -2.37 -8.18
C PHE A 260 18.95 -3.01 -6.79
N ALA A 261 17.77 -2.96 -6.17
CA ALA A 261 17.52 -3.54 -4.85
C ALA A 261 16.78 -4.88 -4.92
N THR A 262 16.83 -5.64 -3.84
CA THR A 262 15.77 -6.59 -3.48
C THR A 262 14.88 -5.99 -2.40
N ASN A 263 13.66 -6.53 -2.22
CA ASN A 263 12.79 -6.14 -1.12
C ASN A 263 13.48 -6.30 0.25
N ALA A 264 14.17 -7.42 0.48
CA ALA A 264 14.93 -7.66 1.71
C ALA A 264 15.99 -6.57 1.97
N GLN A 265 16.75 -6.15 0.94
CA GLN A 265 17.75 -5.09 1.10
C GLN A 265 17.13 -3.73 1.46
N LEU A 266 15.95 -3.41 0.93
CA LEU A 266 15.23 -2.18 1.28
C LEU A 266 14.72 -2.24 2.72
N VAL A 267 14.22 -3.40 3.16
CA VAL A 267 13.81 -3.63 4.55
C VAL A 267 15.01 -3.53 5.50
N GLU A 268 16.14 -4.16 5.19
CA GLU A 268 17.38 -4.07 5.99
C GLU A 268 17.87 -2.63 6.12
N ARG A 269 17.81 -1.84 5.03
CA ARG A 269 18.19 -0.42 5.05
C ARG A 269 17.22 0.41 5.90
N ALA A 270 15.92 0.17 5.79
CA ALA A 270 14.92 0.83 6.64
C ALA A 270 15.11 0.47 8.12
N ARG A 271 15.32 -0.81 8.42
CA ARG A 271 15.63 -1.30 9.76
C ARG A 271 16.88 -0.64 10.34
N THR A 272 17.94 -0.54 9.55
CA THR A 272 19.18 0.15 9.97
C THR A 272 18.89 1.61 10.35
N ILE A 273 18.06 2.33 9.59
CA ILE A 273 17.66 3.70 9.92
C ILE A 273 16.86 3.73 11.23
N VAL A 274 15.86 2.86 11.39
CA VAL A 274 15.04 2.75 12.61
C VAL A 274 15.92 2.55 13.84
N GLU A 275 16.82 1.56 13.80
CA GLU A 275 17.68 1.19 14.92
C GLU A 275 18.75 2.26 15.20
N ALA A 276 19.32 2.88 14.16
CA ALA A 276 20.29 3.97 14.31
C ALA A 276 19.67 5.24 14.93
N MET A 277 18.36 5.42 14.79
CA MET A 277 17.62 6.50 15.44
C MET A 277 17.22 6.17 16.89
N GLY A 278 17.51 4.95 17.38
CA GLY A 278 17.20 4.52 18.75
C GLY A 278 15.79 3.95 18.93
N ALA A 279 15.09 3.65 17.84
CA ALA A 279 13.84 2.90 17.85
C ALA A 279 14.09 1.40 17.61
N ARG A 280 13.08 0.56 17.78
CA ARG A 280 13.14 -0.86 17.43
C ARG A 280 12.10 -1.22 16.38
N VAL A 281 12.40 -2.24 15.57
CA VAL A 281 11.45 -2.82 14.62
C VAL A 281 10.57 -3.85 15.34
N LEU A 282 9.26 -3.78 15.12
CA LEU A 282 8.29 -4.72 15.68
C LEU A 282 8.22 -6.02 14.88
N THR A 283 7.96 -7.13 15.57
CA THR A 283 7.60 -8.41 14.93
C THR A 283 6.17 -8.35 14.35
N PRO A 284 5.77 -9.29 13.47
CA PRO A 284 4.39 -9.40 13.01
C PRO A 284 3.37 -9.51 14.16
N GLU A 285 3.64 -10.33 15.18
CA GLU A 285 2.78 -10.43 16.37
C GLU A 285 2.62 -9.08 17.09
N GLN A 286 3.72 -8.34 17.26
CA GLN A 286 3.69 -7.01 17.88
C GLN A 286 2.98 -5.98 17.00
N ALA A 287 3.11 -6.08 15.67
CA ALA A 287 2.37 -5.25 14.73
C ALA A 287 0.86 -5.52 14.80
N ARG A 288 0.44 -6.80 14.92
CA ARG A 288 -0.97 -7.15 15.15
C ARG A 288 -1.51 -6.54 16.43
N ALA A 289 -0.76 -6.64 17.54
CA ALA A 289 -1.16 -6.03 18.80
C ALA A 289 -1.24 -4.50 18.68
N LYS A 290 -0.25 -3.86 18.02
CA LYS A 290 -0.23 -2.41 17.82
C LYS A 290 -1.39 -1.94 16.97
N PHE A 291 -1.71 -2.66 15.90
CA PHE A 291 -2.76 -2.30 14.94
C PHE A 291 -4.15 -2.81 15.32
N GLY A 292 -4.28 -3.63 16.37
CA GLY A 292 -5.55 -4.26 16.74
C GLY A 292 -6.06 -5.23 15.67
N LEU A 293 -5.16 -6.06 15.14
CA LEU A 293 -5.45 -7.05 14.10
C LEU A 293 -5.67 -8.42 14.70
N THR A 294 -6.57 -9.18 14.08
CA THR A 294 -6.78 -10.60 14.36
C THR A 294 -6.10 -11.40 13.26
N LYS A 295 -5.19 -12.30 13.64
CA LYS A 295 -4.55 -13.21 12.68
C LYS A 295 -5.61 -14.10 12.04
N GLN A 296 -5.74 -14.00 10.73
CA GLN A 296 -6.61 -14.84 9.93
C GLN A 296 -5.85 -16.09 9.49
N VAL A 297 -6.48 -17.26 9.62
CA VAL A 297 -5.88 -18.58 9.34
C VAL A 297 -6.36 -19.09 7.99
#